data_AF-A0A6G0XTU2-F1
#
_entry.id   AF-A0A6G0XTU2-F1
#
_cell.length_a   1.000
_cell.length_b   1.000
_cell.length_c   1.000
_cell.angle_alpha   90.00
_cell.angle_beta   90.00
_cell.angle_gamma   90.00
#
_symmetry.space_group_name_H-M   'P 1'
#
loop_
_entity.id
_entity.type
_entity.pdbx_description
1 polymer ?
#
loop_
_entity_poly.entity_id
_entity_poly.type
_entity_poly.pdbx_seq_one_letter_code
_entity_poly.pdbx_strand_id
1 'polypeptide(L)'
;MLTVVCVVVGEGRPFSVEIDAEKIVDALKKLIKKENMNTITCDAKELELYLARNGLSRDEANAATLDEDGNVPGCIKMDELLRIQNDYHFGMNFQPEEGKIYVLVVVREVQKTKDKWTALELSTIAPEVQWKLWKSVVRVVISISSCVEDTGTALVVDRTPTHLYLLTNLHLFLDEEYSDGLSDDFTKEIQRYSKLHPGKKPSGKRKKDAANISAPSIRRSKRVKKVPVSSDIFQIAIEQLFPDEEELKEVYKFSLESSTCWRCSADFDFAIFEVPTPPNVQLELVRCKMAYRVFPTMPVHVFGFPGSLDGKFDHHYAIIPAEVTGTNRNQMTLSTLSAPGLSGSAIVCTKRGIPVGYMGGGFDGSSENEQYQSYGFTLQGMPQDLPSALPLQDDEETKEEAS
;
A
#
# COMPACT_ATOMS: atom_id res chain seq x y z
N MET A 1 35.43 -35.44 -1.79
CA MET A 1 34.75 -34.29 -1.17
C MET A 1 35.64 -33.07 -1.36
N LEU A 2 35.05 -31.99 -1.87
CA LEU A 2 35.68 -30.72 -2.17
C LEU A 2 34.94 -29.63 -1.37
N THR A 3 35.68 -28.83 -0.63
CA THR A 3 35.11 -27.68 0.09
C THR A 3 35.35 -26.42 -0.72
N VAL A 4 34.30 -25.75 -1.15
CA VAL A 4 34.40 -24.53 -1.96
C VAL A 4 33.88 -23.36 -1.15
N VAL A 5 34.62 -22.25 -1.16
CA VAL A 5 34.19 -21.00 -0.54
C VAL A 5 33.39 -20.19 -1.54
N CYS A 6 32.17 -19.86 -1.14
CA CYS A 6 31.17 -19.13 -1.91
C CYS A 6 30.92 -17.76 -1.28
N VAL A 7 30.43 -16.82 -2.07
CA VAL A 7 29.94 -15.52 -1.60
C VAL A 7 28.70 -15.13 -2.39
N VAL A 8 27.69 -14.55 -1.74
CA VAL A 8 26.58 -13.92 -2.46
C VAL A 8 27.01 -12.52 -2.89
N VAL A 9 26.89 -12.22 -4.18
CA VAL A 9 27.21 -10.90 -4.73
C VAL A 9 26.32 -9.85 -4.05
N GLY A 10 26.94 -8.79 -3.54
CA GLY A 10 26.25 -7.73 -2.78
C GLY A 10 26.10 -7.96 -1.28
N GLU A 11 26.16 -9.21 -0.79
CA GLU A 11 26.17 -9.50 0.66
C GLU A 11 27.59 -9.43 1.24
N GLY A 12 28.58 -9.93 0.48
CA GLY A 12 29.99 -9.87 0.82
C GLY A 12 30.43 -10.77 2.00
N ARG A 13 29.55 -11.68 2.46
CA ARG A 13 29.87 -12.64 3.52
C ARG A 13 30.23 -14.00 2.92
N PRO A 14 31.49 -14.47 3.04
CA PRO A 14 31.89 -15.77 2.51
C PRO A 14 31.36 -16.91 3.39
N PHE A 15 30.96 -18.01 2.76
CA PHE A 15 30.54 -19.24 3.43
C PHE A 15 31.07 -20.46 2.66
N SER A 16 31.26 -21.57 3.36
CA SER A 16 31.84 -22.79 2.77
C SER A 16 30.76 -23.82 2.47
N VAL A 17 30.89 -24.53 1.35
CA VAL A 17 30.00 -25.63 0.95
C VAL A 17 30.85 -26.86 0.63
N GLU A 18 30.49 -28.00 1.21
CA GLU A 18 31.10 -29.29 0.90
C GLU A 18 30.32 -30.02 -0.18
N ILE A 19 30.99 -30.43 -1.26
CA ILE A 19 30.38 -31.15 -2.37
C ILE A 19 31.28 -32.26 -2.90
N ASP A 20 30.68 -33.32 -3.42
CA ASP A 20 31.41 -34.34 -4.17
C ASP A 20 31.79 -33.80 -5.57
N ALA A 21 33.07 -33.89 -5.93
CA ALA A 21 33.65 -33.27 -7.11
C ALA A 21 33.08 -33.84 -8.43
N GLU A 22 32.58 -35.08 -8.39
CA GLU A 22 31.92 -35.71 -9.55
C GLU A 22 30.49 -35.20 -9.81
N LYS A 23 29.92 -34.42 -8.88
CA LYS A 23 28.58 -33.85 -9.04
C LYS A 23 28.59 -32.70 -10.04
N ILE A 24 27.40 -32.46 -10.60
CA ILE A 24 27.15 -31.33 -11.49
C ILE A 24 26.80 -30.06 -10.71
N VAL A 25 26.88 -28.92 -11.39
CA VAL A 25 26.62 -27.60 -10.80
C VAL A 25 25.21 -27.46 -10.21
N ASP A 26 24.19 -28.13 -10.74
CA ASP A 26 22.85 -28.18 -10.12
C ASP A 26 22.88 -28.69 -8.67
N ALA A 27 23.70 -29.69 -8.37
CA ALA A 27 23.86 -30.19 -7.00
C ALA A 27 24.52 -29.14 -6.10
N LEU A 28 25.47 -28.35 -6.63
CA LEU A 28 26.11 -27.26 -5.91
C LEU A 28 25.10 -26.16 -5.55
N LYS A 29 24.23 -25.78 -6.50
CA LYS A 29 23.16 -24.79 -6.26
C LYS A 29 22.25 -25.21 -5.09
N LYS A 30 21.85 -26.48 -5.05
CA LYS A 30 21.01 -27.04 -3.98
C LYS A 30 21.68 -26.96 -2.61
N LEU A 31 22.98 -27.26 -2.54
CA LEU A 31 23.74 -27.18 -1.29
C LEU A 31 23.97 -25.73 -0.85
N ILE A 32 24.28 -24.82 -1.78
CA ILE A 32 24.40 -23.38 -1.52
C ILE A 32 23.11 -22.83 -0.91
N LYS A 33 21.95 -23.13 -1.52
CA LYS A 33 20.65 -22.71 -0.99
C LYS A 33 20.44 -23.26 0.42
N LYS A 34 20.79 -24.52 0.66
CA LYS A 34 20.61 -25.17 1.98
C LYS A 34 21.46 -24.53 3.07
N GLU A 35 22.72 -24.15 2.77
CA GLU A 35 23.58 -23.53 3.79
C GLU A 35 23.31 -22.05 4.02
N ASN A 36 22.72 -21.36 3.03
CA ASN A 36 22.43 -19.94 3.16
C ASN A 36 20.94 -19.63 2.92
N MET A 37 20.05 -20.43 3.54
CA MET A 37 18.59 -20.33 3.36
C MET A 37 17.99 -18.98 3.78
N ASN A 38 18.60 -18.29 4.74
CA ASN A 38 18.09 -17.00 5.22
C ASN A 38 18.36 -15.86 4.22
N THR A 39 19.45 -15.94 3.46
CA THR A 39 19.79 -14.95 2.43
C THR A 39 19.19 -15.34 1.08
N ILE A 40 19.19 -16.63 0.73
CA ILE A 40 18.74 -17.13 -0.58
C ILE A 40 17.28 -17.59 -0.49
N THR A 41 16.35 -16.70 -0.87
CA THR A 41 14.90 -16.97 -0.84
C THR A 41 14.37 -17.61 -2.12
N CYS A 42 15.07 -17.47 -3.26
CA CYS A 42 14.66 -18.01 -4.56
C CYS A 42 14.85 -19.54 -4.67
N ASP A 43 14.34 -20.17 -5.72
CA ASP A 43 14.58 -21.60 -5.95
C ASP A 43 16.06 -21.87 -6.29
N ALA A 44 16.58 -23.03 -5.89
CA ALA A 44 17.98 -23.38 -6.16
C ALA A 44 18.29 -23.37 -7.67
N LYS A 45 17.33 -23.77 -8.51
CA LYS A 45 17.47 -23.75 -9.98
C LYS A 45 17.70 -22.34 -10.54
N GLU A 46 17.26 -21.31 -9.82
CA GLU A 46 17.30 -19.90 -10.24
C GLU A 46 18.61 -19.21 -9.88
N LEU A 47 19.45 -19.84 -9.05
CA LEU A 47 20.77 -19.32 -8.73
C LEU A 47 21.67 -19.35 -9.95
N GLU A 48 22.41 -18.28 -10.21
CA GLU A 48 23.50 -18.28 -11.17
C GLU A 48 24.84 -18.33 -10.44
N LEU A 49 25.71 -19.25 -10.85
CA LEU A 49 27.01 -19.43 -10.23
C LEU A 49 28.10 -18.97 -11.20
N TYR A 50 28.98 -18.11 -10.70
CA TYR A 50 30.13 -17.58 -11.44
C TYR A 50 31.42 -18.04 -10.76
N LEU A 51 32.32 -18.58 -11.56
CA LEU A 51 33.61 -19.09 -11.14
C LEU A 51 34.69 -18.02 -11.28
N ALA A 52 35.39 -17.73 -10.19
CA ALA A 52 36.65 -17.01 -10.18
C ALA A 52 37.82 -18.00 -10.29
N ARG A 53 38.37 -18.18 -11.49
CA ARG A 53 39.39 -19.22 -11.77
C ARG A 53 40.60 -19.18 -10.83
N ASN A 54 41.07 -17.99 -10.48
CA ASN A 54 42.26 -17.80 -9.65
C ASN A 54 41.93 -17.58 -8.16
N GLY A 55 40.65 -17.64 -7.79
CA GLY A 55 40.17 -17.29 -6.47
C GLY A 55 40.28 -15.79 -6.17
N LEU A 56 39.22 -15.21 -5.63
CA LEU A 56 39.18 -13.83 -5.16
C LEU A 56 39.59 -13.76 -3.69
N SER A 57 40.24 -12.66 -3.32
CA SER A 57 40.29 -12.20 -1.93
C SER A 57 38.92 -11.73 -1.46
N ARG A 58 38.76 -11.57 -0.14
CA ARG A 58 37.52 -11.02 0.44
C ARG A 58 37.18 -9.64 -0.11
N ASP A 59 38.16 -8.77 -0.29
CA ASP A 59 37.93 -7.39 -0.75
C ASP A 59 37.52 -7.36 -2.23
N GLU A 60 38.13 -8.20 -3.07
CA GLU A 60 37.74 -8.35 -4.48
C GLU A 60 36.34 -8.94 -4.62
N ALA A 61 36.01 -9.96 -3.83
CA ALA A 61 34.67 -10.54 -3.79
C ALA A 61 33.61 -9.54 -3.32
N ASN A 62 33.94 -8.67 -2.36
CA ASN A 62 33.03 -7.64 -1.87
C ASN A 62 32.83 -6.50 -2.87
N ALA A 63 33.86 -6.19 -3.67
CA ALA A 63 33.78 -5.21 -4.73
C ALA A 63 33.10 -5.75 -6.02
N ALA A 64 32.88 -7.07 -6.11
CA ALA A 64 32.24 -7.68 -7.26
C ALA A 64 30.81 -7.16 -7.42
N THR A 65 30.50 -6.68 -8.62
CA THR A 65 29.19 -6.17 -9.02
C THR A 65 28.82 -6.76 -10.37
N LEU A 66 27.54 -6.63 -10.74
CA LEU A 66 27.05 -7.06 -12.05
C LEU A 66 27.32 -5.97 -13.09
N ASP A 67 27.68 -6.35 -14.30
CA ASP A 67 27.75 -5.46 -15.47
C ASP A 67 26.36 -5.19 -16.08
N GLU A 68 26.33 -4.41 -17.16
CA GLU A 68 25.10 -4.04 -17.88
C GLU A 68 24.32 -5.25 -18.41
N ASP A 69 25.01 -6.38 -18.67
CA ASP A 69 24.43 -7.65 -19.13
C ASP A 69 24.06 -8.59 -17.96
N GLY A 70 24.26 -8.15 -16.72
CA GLY A 70 23.98 -8.92 -15.50
C GLY A 70 25.01 -10.01 -15.21
N ASN A 71 26.21 -9.95 -15.80
CA ASN A 71 27.31 -10.88 -15.53
C ASN A 71 28.29 -10.31 -14.51
N VAL A 72 29.11 -11.17 -13.91
CA VAL A 72 30.19 -10.74 -13.01
C VAL A 72 31.48 -10.58 -13.83
N PRO A 73 32.03 -9.35 -14.00
CA PRO A 73 33.24 -9.13 -14.76
C PRO A 73 34.41 -9.97 -14.24
N GLY A 74 35.17 -10.57 -15.17
CA GLY A 74 36.34 -11.39 -14.83
C GLY A 74 36.02 -12.79 -14.27
N CYS A 75 34.74 -13.15 -14.14
CA CYS A 75 34.30 -14.47 -13.70
C CYS A 75 33.58 -15.23 -14.82
N ILE A 76 33.61 -16.56 -14.77
CA ILE A 76 33.03 -17.43 -15.79
C ILE A 76 31.73 -18.00 -15.27
N LYS A 77 30.62 -17.80 -16.00
CA LYS A 77 29.35 -18.44 -15.67
C LYS A 77 29.48 -19.96 -15.77
N MET A 78 29.12 -20.66 -14.69
CA MET A 78 29.18 -22.12 -14.61
C MET A 78 28.00 -22.74 -15.37
N ASP A 79 28.26 -23.81 -16.11
CA ASP A 79 27.25 -24.58 -16.84
C ASP A 79 26.62 -25.64 -15.91
N GLU A 80 25.29 -25.60 -15.80
CA GLU A 80 24.50 -26.46 -14.92
C GLU A 80 24.63 -27.95 -15.23
N LEU A 81 24.86 -28.29 -16.50
CA LEU A 81 24.93 -29.65 -17.00
C LEU A 81 26.33 -30.25 -16.85
N LEU A 82 27.34 -29.42 -16.55
CA LEU A 82 28.71 -29.85 -16.41
C LEU A 82 29.07 -30.17 -14.95
N ARG A 83 30.00 -31.12 -14.81
CA ARG A 83 30.57 -31.49 -13.51
C ARG A 83 31.39 -30.34 -12.92
N ILE A 84 31.47 -30.28 -11.60
CA ILE A 84 32.30 -29.32 -10.87
C ILE A 84 33.77 -29.54 -11.24
N GLN A 85 34.21 -30.79 -11.19
CA GLN A 85 35.50 -31.22 -11.71
C GLN A 85 35.36 -31.36 -13.24
N ASN A 86 35.53 -30.27 -13.95
CA ASN A 86 35.55 -30.17 -15.41
C ASN A 86 36.53 -29.06 -15.78
N ASP A 87 37.27 -29.20 -16.88
CA ASP A 87 38.26 -28.20 -17.33
C ASP A 87 37.64 -26.83 -17.64
N TYR A 88 36.34 -26.78 -17.93
CA TYR A 88 35.57 -25.54 -18.06
C TYR A 88 35.33 -24.84 -16.70
N HIS A 89 35.26 -25.62 -15.63
CA HIS A 89 35.05 -25.16 -14.26
C HIS A 89 36.38 -25.17 -13.49
N PHE A 90 36.49 -26.00 -12.45
CA PHE A 90 37.64 -26.04 -11.55
C PHE A 90 38.84 -26.79 -12.12
N GLY A 91 38.61 -27.70 -13.08
CA GLY A 91 39.63 -28.61 -13.62
C GLY A 91 39.77 -29.92 -12.85
N MET A 92 40.41 -30.90 -13.49
CA MET A 92 40.57 -32.27 -12.96
C MET A 92 41.36 -32.39 -11.66
N ASN A 93 42.21 -31.43 -11.29
CA ASN A 93 43.07 -31.52 -10.11
C ASN A 93 42.96 -30.28 -9.21
N PHE A 94 41.79 -29.65 -9.20
CA PHE A 94 41.58 -28.46 -8.40
C PHE A 94 41.76 -28.71 -6.91
N GLN A 95 42.57 -27.87 -6.27
CA GLN A 95 42.66 -27.77 -4.82
C GLN A 95 42.44 -26.31 -4.43
N PRO A 96 41.44 -26.01 -3.59
CA PRO A 96 41.15 -24.66 -3.18
C PRO A 96 42.26 -24.16 -2.23
N GLU A 97 42.76 -22.96 -2.50
CA GLU A 97 43.70 -22.28 -1.62
C GLU A 97 42.98 -21.71 -0.39
N GLU A 98 43.68 -21.71 0.74
CA GLU A 98 43.15 -21.16 1.98
C GLU A 98 42.89 -19.65 1.85
N GLY A 99 41.69 -19.21 2.27
CA GLY A 99 41.30 -17.80 2.25
C GLY A 99 40.84 -17.26 0.88
N LYS A 100 40.75 -18.11 -0.15
CA LYS A 100 40.28 -17.72 -1.49
C LYS A 100 38.81 -18.08 -1.71
N ILE A 101 38.08 -17.16 -2.35
CA ILE A 101 36.67 -17.32 -2.73
C ILE A 101 36.62 -17.68 -4.21
N TYR A 102 36.00 -18.81 -4.55
CA TYR A 102 35.99 -19.29 -5.92
C TYR A 102 34.63 -19.17 -6.60
N VAL A 103 33.54 -19.16 -5.84
CA VAL A 103 32.19 -19.13 -6.41
C VAL A 103 31.46 -17.88 -5.96
N LEU A 104 31.02 -17.08 -6.92
CA LEU A 104 30.09 -15.99 -6.70
C LEU A 104 28.69 -16.46 -7.05
N VAL A 105 27.79 -16.28 -6.09
CA VAL A 105 26.38 -16.65 -6.18
C VAL A 105 25.62 -15.39 -6.53
N VAL A 106 25.01 -15.40 -7.72
CA VAL A 106 24.13 -14.33 -8.18
C VAL A 106 22.70 -14.82 -8.02
N VAL A 107 21.96 -14.15 -7.14
CA VAL A 107 20.52 -14.35 -6.98
C VAL A 107 19.86 -13.39 -7.97
N ARG A 108 19.42 -13.90 -9.13
CA ARG A 108 18.60 -13.11 -10.03
C ARG A 108 17.16 -13.20 -9.53
N GLU A 109 16.54 -12.05 -9.29
CA GLU A 109 15.09 -11.99 -9.20
C GLU A 109 14.54 -12.43 -10.56
N VAL A 110 13.90 -13.60 -10.61
CA VAL A 110 13.32 -14.11 -11.85
C VAL A 110 12.26 -13.12 -12.30
N GLN A 111 12.48 -12.49 -13.45
CA GLN A 111 11.39 -11.94 -14.25
C GLN A 111 10.48 -13.10 -14.66
N LYS A 112 9.43 -13.35 -13.86
CA LYS A 112 8.42 -14.34 -14.21
C LYS A 112 7.77 -13.97 -15.53
N THR A 113 7.50 -15.00 -16.31
CA THR A 113 6.83 -14.94 -17.61
C THR A 113 5.47 -14.25 -17.51
N LYS A 114 5.41 -13.01 -18.00
CA LYS A 114 4.33 -12.24 -18.66
C LYS A 114 2.83 -12.39 -18.32
N ASP A 115 2.39 -13.35 -17.53
CA ASP A 115 0.97 -13.53 -17.23
C ASP A 115 0.74 -13.23 -15.74
N LYS A 116 0.40 -11.97 -15.48
CA LYS A 116 0.15 -11.31 -14.18
C LYS A 116 1.38 -11.13 -13.28
N TRP A 117 1.83 -9.88 -13.22
CA TRP A 117 2.69 -9.42 -12.13
C TRP A 117 1.91 -9.56 -10.82
N THR A 118 2.51 -10.03 -9.76
CA THR A 118 1.85 -10.00 -8.45
C THR A 118 1.87 -8.58 -7.88
N ALA A 119 0.91 -8.31 -7.01
CA ALA A 119 0.90 -7.22 -6.05
C ALA A 119 2.30 -6.89 -5.46
N LEU A 120 3.08 -7.92 -5.13
CA LEU A 120 4.41 -7.81 -4.56
C LEU A 120 5.47 -7.37 -5.58
N GLU A 121 5.33 -7.82 -6.83
CA GLU A 121 6.25 -7.53 -7.95
C GLU A 121 6.02 -6.14 -8.57
N LEU A 122 4.80 -5.58 -8.45
CA LEU A 122 4.51 -4.16 -8.76
C LEU A 122 4.83 -3.20 -7.62
N SER A 123 5.05 -3.75 -6.42
CA SER A 123 5.34 -2.94 -5.25
C SER A 123 6.75 -2.38 -5.35
N THR A 124 6.85 -1.05 -5.45
CA THR A 124 8.11 -0.32 -5.27
C THR A 124 8.56 -0.31 -3.79
N ILE A 125 7.86 -1.04 -2.93
CA ILE A 125 7.99 -1.05 -1.48
C ILE A 125 8.27 -2.47 -0.99
N ALA A 126 9.17 -2.61 -0.02
CA ALA A 126 9.47 -3.89 0.61
C ALA A 126 8.20 -4.59 1.16
N PRO A 127 8.05 -5.92 0.99
CA PRO A 127 6.89 -6.70 1.43
C PRO A 127 6.41 -6.41 2.85
N GLU A 128 7.35 -6.28 3.80
CA GLU A 128 7.04 -6.00 5.20
C GLU A 128 6.35 -4.64 5.41
N VAL A 129 6.76 -3.65 4.62
CA VAL A 129 6.22 -2.29 4.68
C VAL A 129 4.82 -2.25 4.08
N GLN A 130 4.63 -2.95 2.97
CA GLN A 130 3.33 -3.14 2.33
C GLN A 130 2.35 -3.84 3.27
N TRP A 131 2.78 -4.89 3.96
CA TRP A 131 1.94 -5.57 4.94
C TRP A 131 1.52 -4.65 6.09
N LYS A 132 2.46 -3.84 6.59
CA LYS A 132 2.17 -2.86 7.63
C LYS A 132 1.12 -1.83 7.19
N LEU A 133 1.15 -1.42 5.92
CA LEU A 133 0.13 -0.52 5.36
C LEU A 133 -1.23 -1.22 5.29
N TRP A 134 -1.31 -2.48 4.85
CA TRP A 134 -2.57 -3.23 4.73
C TRP A 134 -3.28 -3.51 6.04
N LYS A 135 -2.55 -3.52 7.17
CA LYS A 135 -3.17 -3.58 8.50
C LYS A 135 -3.87 -2.29 8.92
N SER A 136 -3.57 -1.17 8.25
CA SER A 136 -4.01 0.15 8.68
C SER A 136 -4.79 0.90 7.61
N VAL A 137 -4.64 0.54 6.34
CA VAL A 137 -5.30 1.17 5.19
C VAL A 137 -6.30 0.18 4.60
N VAL A 138 -7.56 0.60 4.54
CA VAL A 138 -8.69 -0.22 4.14
C VAL A 138 -9.44 0.42 3.00
N ARG A 139 -10.15 -0.37 2.21
CA ARG A 139 -11.12 0.15 1.25
C ARG A 139 -12.44 0.32 1.98
N VAL A 140 -13.10 1.44 1.74
CA VAL A 140 -14.47 1.66 2.20
C VAL A 140 -15.39 1.62 1.00
N VAL A 141 -16.45 0.82 1.10
CA VAL A 141 -17.52 0.74 0.10
C VAL A 141 -18.77 1.32 0.73
N ILE A 142 -19.30 2.37 0.13
CA ILE A 142 -20.45 3.12 0.62
C ILE A 142 -21.63 2.73 -0.26
N SER A 143 -22.58 1.98 0.30
CA SER A 143 -23.78 1.54 -0.39
C SER A 143 -24.99 2.40 0.02
N ILE A 144 -25.66 3.00 -0.98
CA ILE A 144 -26.94 3.69 -0.79
C ILE A 144 -28.06 2.84 -1.37
N SER A 145 -29.02 2.45 -0.53
CA SER A 145 -30.28 1.81 -0.95
C SER A 145 -30.16 0.73 -2.04
N SER A 146 -29.24 -0.24 -1.86
CA SER A 146 -28.98 -1.40 -2.76
C SER A 146 -28.51 -1.09 -4.20
N CYS A 147 -28.28 0.17 -4.58
CA CYS A 147 -28.11 0.53 -6.00
C CYS A 147 -26.81 1.28 -6.35
N VAL A 148 -26.23 2.05 -5.42
CA VAL A 148 -25.04 2.89 -5.68
C VAL A 148 -23.95 2.51 -4.71
N GLU A 149 -22.79 2.11 -5.23
CA GLU A 149 -21.58 1.79 -4.48
C GLU A 149 -20.49 2.79 -4.83
N ASP A 150 -20.22 3.72 -3.91
CA ASP A 150 -19.04 4.59 -3.97
C ASP A 150 -17.89 3.97 -3.20
N THR A 151 -16.66 4.16 -3.67
CA THR A 151 -15.50 3.49 -3.09
C THR A 151 -14.39 4.47 -2.75
N GLY A 152 -13.87 4.35 -1.53
CA GLY A 152 -12.84 5.20 -0.97
C GLY A 152 -11.71 4.39 -0.37
N THR A 153 -10.64 5.10 -0.04
CA THR A 153 -9.56 4.56 0.79
C THR A 153 -9.66 5.22 2.16
N ALA A 154 -9.58 4.44 3.24
CA ALA A 154 -9.61 4.96 4.60
C ALA A 154 -8.39 4.48 5.41
N LEU A 155 -8.01 5.26 6.41
CA LEU A 155 -6.88 5.01 7.29
C LEU A 155 -7.36 4.85 8.73
N VAL A 156 -6.94 3.78 9.40
CA VAL A 156 -7.18 3.55 10.84
C VAL A 156 -6.26 4.48 11.65
N VAL A 157 -6.77 5.65 12.03
CA VAL A 157 -6.01 6.68 12.75
C VAL A 157 -5.96 6.43 14.25
N ASP A 158 -6.97 5.75 14.79
CA ASP A 158 -6.99 5.33 16.18
C ASP A 158 -7.80 4.05 16.40
N ARG A 159 -7.55 3.39 17.53
CA ARG A 159 -8.25 2.19 17.99
C ARG A 159 -8.31 2.16 19.51
N THR A 160 -9.50 1.94 20.04
CA THR A 160 -9.75 1.59 21.44
C THR A 160 -10.22 0.13 21.53
N PRO A 161 -10.40 -0.45 22.72
CA PRO A 161 -10.97 -1.80 22.85
C PRO A 161 -12.39 -1.93 22.27
N THR A 162 -13.11 -0.81 22.14
CA THR A 162 -14.52 -0.78 21.76
C THR A 162 -14.81 -0.05 20.46
N HIS A 163 -13.88 0.75 19.93
CA HIS A 163 -14.10 1.55 18.72
C HIS A 163 -12.86 1.59 17.81
N LEU A 164 -13.13 1.73 16.51
CA LEU A 164 -12.16 2.08 15.47
C LEU A 164 -12.42 3.50 14.99
N TYR A 165 -11.35 4.26 14.75
CA TYR A 165 -11.43 5.60 14.18
C TYR A 165 -10.86 5.59 12.77
N LEU A 166 -11.73 5.78 11.78
CA LEU A 166 -11.39 5.69 10.37
C LEU A 166 -11.39 7.07 9.73
N LEU A 167 -10.22 7.50 9.27
CA LEU A 167 -10.06 8.71 8.47
C LEU A 167 -10.35 8.41 7.00
N THR A 168 -11.28 9.15 6.41
CA THR A 168 -11.58 9.17 4.98
C THR A 168 -11.81 10.61 4.53
N ASN A 169 -12.07 10.85 3.25
CA ASN A 169 -12.35 12.20 2.78
C ASN A 169 -13.80 12.60 2.92
N LEU A 170 -14.00 13.91 3.15
CA LEU A 170 -15.32 14.51 3.24
C LEU A 170 -16.03 14.51 1.88
N HIS A 171 -15.29 14.71 0.79
CA HIS A 171 -15.88 14.83 -0.54
C HIS A 171 -16.57 13.57 -1.07
N LEU A 172 -16.34 12.41 -0.47
CA LEU A 172 -17.07 11.17 -0.79
C LEU A 172 -18.57 11.27 -0.50
N PHE A 173 -18.98 12.25 0.31
CA PHE A 173 -20.37 12.42 0.78
C PHE A 173 -21.04 13.64 0.15
N LEU A 174 -20.56 14.13 -1.00
CA LEU A 174 -21.12 15.32 -1.67
C LEU A 174 -22.45 15.06 -2.39
N ASP A 175 -22.87 13.81 -2.57
CA ASP A 175 -24.18 13.55 -3.17
C ASP A 175 -25.31 14.06 -2.25
N GLU A 176 -26.32 14.68 -2.86
CA GLU A 176 -27.51 15.15 -2.15
C GLU A 176 -28.25 14.00 -1.48
N GLU A 177 -28.08 12.77 -2.00
CA GLU A 177 -28.64 11.56 -1.41
C GLU A 177 -28.17 11.33 0.03
N TYR A 178 -26.95 11.76 0.42
CA TYR A 178 -26.44 11.59 1.78
C TYR A 178 -27.07 12.54 2.81
N SER A 179 -27.80 13.57 2.39
CA SER A 179 -28.18 14.69 3.28
C SER A 179 -29.23 14.36 4.35
N ASP A 180 -29.97 13.25 4.22
CA ASP A 180 -31.12 12.94 5.08
C ASP A 180 -30.80 12.00 6.27
N GLY A 181 -29.61 11.38 6.33
CA GLY A 181 -29.21 10.43 7.38
C GLY A 181 -28.04 10.86 8.28
N LEU A 182 -27.41 11.99 7.99
CA LEU A 182 -26.18 12.46 8.63
C LEU A 182 -26.46 13.46 9.76
N SER A 183 -25.48 13.69 10.65
CA SER A 183 -25.59 14.74 11.65
C SER A 183 -25.57 16.14 11.01
N ASP A 184 -26.26 17.08 11.65
CA ASP A 184 -26.34 18.48 11.19
C ASP A 184 -24.95 19.11 10.97
N ASP A 185 -23.99 18.80 11.85
CA ASP A 185 -22.64 19.34 11.76
C ASP A 185 -21.87 18.75 10.58
N PHE A 186 -22.01 17.45 10.32
CA PHE A 186 -21.41 16.82 9.16
C PHE A 186 -22.03 17.36 7.86
N THR A 187 -23.36 17.51 7.79
CA THR A 187 -24.04 18.12 6.65
C THR A 187 -23.58 19.56 6.41
N LYS A 188 -23.36 20.37 7.46
CA LYS A 188 -22.83 21.73 7.33
C LYS A 188 -21.44 21.74 6.72
N GLU A 189 -20.54 20.85 7.16
CA GLU A 189 -19.19 20.78 6.61
C GLU A 189 -19.19 20.28 5.15
N ILE A 190 -20.04 19.32 4.78
CA ILE A 190 -20.23 18.90 3.38
C ILE A 190 -20.69 20.10 2.52
N GLN A 191 -21.68 20.86 2.97
CA GLN A 191 -22.14 22.07 2.27
C GLN A 191 -21.05 23.14 2.18
N ARG A 192 -20.26 23.30 3.24
CA ARG A 192 -19.12 24.23 3.26
C ARG A 192 -18.05 23.81 2.26
N TYR A 193 -17.73 22.52 2.19
CA TYR A 193 -16.80 21.98 1.20
C TYR A 193 -17.27 22.25 -0.23
N SER A 194 -18.55 22.00 -0.53
CA SER A 194 -19.14 22.29 -1.84
C SER A 194 -19.00 23.78 -2.22
N LYS A 195 -19.18 24.70 -1.25
CA LYS A 195 -18.99 26.14 -1.46
C LYS A 195 -17.53 26.54 -1.68
N LEU A 196 -16.59 25.93 -0.96
CA LEU A 196 -15.15 26.15 -1.15
C LEU A 196 -14.66 25.60 -2.49
N HIS A 197 -15.40 24.64 -3.06
CA HIS A 197 -15.02 23.93 -4.27
C HIS A 197 -16.18 23.82 -5.30
N PRO A 198 -16.65 24.95 -5.88
CA PRO A 198 -17.89 25.04 -6.66
C PRO A 198 -17.91 24.27 -8.00
N GLY A 199 -16.77 23.72 -8.45
CA GLY A 199 -16.66 22.91 -9.67
C GLY A 199 -16.77 21.39 -9.45
N LYS A 200 -16.85 20.91 -8.20
CA LYS A 200 -16.84 19.47 -7.89
C LYS A 200 -18.22 18.85 -8.03
N LYS A 201 -18.30 17.74 -8.75
CA LYS A 201 -19.49 16.89 -8.82
C LYS A 201 -19.41 15.80 -7.75
N PRO A 202 -20.54 15.24 -7.28
CA PRO A 202 -20.55 14.03 -6.47
C PRO A 202 -19.73 12.93 -7.16
N SER A 203 -19.03 12.09 -6.38
CA SER A 203 -18.52 10.82 -6.88
C SER A 203 -19.65 10.05 -7.58
N GLY A 204 -19.39 9.51 -8.77
CA GLY A 204 -20.34 8.59 -9.43
C GLY A 204 -21.18 9.12 -10.61
N LYS A 205 -21.25 10.42 -10.94
CA LYS A 205 -21.98 10.86 -12.16
C LYS A 205 -21.20 10.57 -13.46
N ARG A 206 -21.36 9.35 -13.99
CA ARG A 206 -20.99 8.95 -15.37
C ARG A 206 -21.45 10.01 -16.39
N LYS A 207 -20.55 10.41 -17.30
CA LYS A 207 -20.98 10.88 -18.62
C LYS A 207 -21.74 9.73 -19.27
N LYS A 208 -23.06 9.88 -19.44
CA LYS A 208 -23.79 9.05 -20.40
C LYS A 208 -23.27 9.43 -21.78
N ASP A 209 -22.32 8.67 -22.30
CA ASP A 209 -22.04 8.72 -23.72
C ASP A 209 -23.28 8.24 -24.48
N ALA A 210 -23.60 9.00 -25.52
CA ALA A 210 -24.88 8.99 -26.19
C ALA A 210 -25.24 7.62 -26.79
N ALA A 211 -26.38 7.08 -26.35
CA ALA A 211 -27.18 6.17 -27.17
C ALA A 211 -28.62 6.70 -27.17
N ASN A 212 -29.04 7.18 -28.34
CA ASN A 212 -30.38 7.64 -28.66
C ASN A 212 -31.45 6.60 -28.27
N ILE A 213 -32.24 6.87 -27.23
CA ILE A 213 -33.64 6.41 -27.16
C ILE A 213 -34.48 7.52 -26.53
N SER A 214 -35.38 8.05 -27.34
CA SER A 214 -36.43 9.01 -26.99
C SER A 214 -37.52 8.41 -26.10
N ALA A 215 -37.74 8.93 -24.88
CA ALA A 215 -39.01 8.83 -24.11
C ALA A 215 -38.97 9.77 -22.87
N PRO A 216 -40.10 10.22 -22.30
CA PRO A 216 -40.33 11.64 -22.04
C PRO A 216 -39.95 12.14 -20.64
N SER A 217 -39.68 13.44 -20.60
CA SER A 217 -39.59 14.31 -19.42
C SER A 217 -40.76 14.08 -18.44
N ILE A 218 -40.45 13.57 -17.24
CA ILE A 218 -41.38 13.58 -16.11
C ILE A 218 -41.14 14.85 -15.29
N ARG A 219 -42.23 15.60 -15.16
CA ARG A 219 -42.35 16.91 -14.52
C ARG A 219 -42.01 16.86 -13.02
N ARG A 220 -41.33 17.92 -12.55
CA ARG A 220 -41.27 18.29 -11.13
C ARG A 220 -42.66 18.34 -10.51
N SER A 221 -42.89 17.64 -9.40
CA SER A 221 -43.98 17.98 -8.47
C SER A 221 -43.80 17.46 -7.04
N LYS A 222 -43.86 18.43 -6.12
CA LYS A 222 -44.37 18.41 -4.72
C LYS A 222 -43.51 17.77 -3.62
N ARG A 223 -43.12 18.62 -2.67
CA ARG A 223 -42.74 18.29 -1.28
C ARG A 223 -43.73 17.29 -0.70
N VAL A 224 -43.26 16.07 -0.45
CA VAL A 224 -43.95 15.07 0.38
C VAL A 224 -43.37 15.15 1.79
N LYS A 225 -44.25 15.05 2.80
CA LYS A 225 -43.93 15.17 4.22
C LYS A 225 -42.82 14.19 4.64
N LYS A 226 -41.84 14.67 5.41
CA LYS A 226 -40.75 13.89 6.02
C LYS A 226 -41.34 12.73 6.85
N VAL A 227 -41.16 11.52 6.37
CA VAL A 227 -41.25 10.28 7.16
C VAL A 227 -39.85 10.05 7.76
N PRO A 228 -39.69 9.53 8.99
CA PRO A 228 -38.38 9.24 9.55
C PRO A 228 -37.67 8.25 8.63
N VAL A 229 -36.52 8.65 8.15
CA VAL A 229 -35.63 7.89 7.26
C VAL A 229 -35.02 6.76 8.10
N SER A 230 -35.21 5.51 7.65
CA SER A 230 -34.67 4.32 8.33
C SER A 230 -33.14 4.37 8.39
N SER A 231 -32.54 3.97 9.51
CA SER A 231 -31.09 3.91 9.73
C SER A 231 -30.35 2.96 8.77
N ASP A 232 -31.07 2.09 8.05
CA ASP A 232 -30.49 1.11 7.12
C ASP A 232 -30.15 1.67 5.71
N ILE A 233 -30.30 2.98 5.49
CA ILE A 233 -30.22 3.56 4.14
C ILE A 233 -28.78 3.71 3.64
N PHE A 234 -27.81 3.91 4.54
CA PHE A 234 -26.39 4.04 4.22
C PHE A 234 -25.60 2.96 4.94
N GLN A 235 -25.01 2.04 4.19
CA GLN A 235 -24.12 1.02 4.73
C GLN A 235 -22.70 1.27 4.27
N ILE A 236 -21.76 1.21 5.20
CA ILE A 236 -20.33 1.26 4.90
C ILE A 236 -19.75 -0.13 5.19
N ALA A 237 -19.22 -0.76 4.15
CA ALA A 237 -18.41 -1.96 4.26
C ALA A 237 -16.92 -1.57 4.31
N ILE A 238 -16.19 -2.21 5.22
CA ILE A 238 -14.74 -2.13 5.34
C ILE A 238 -14.18 -3.39 4.69
N GLU A 239 -13.39 -3.19 3.65
CA GLU A 239 -12.68 -4.26 2.98
C GLU A 239 -11.19 -4.16 3.25
N GLN A 240 -10.58 -5.30 3.55
CA GLN A 240 -9.16 -5.44 3.84
C GLN A 240 -8.49 -6.35 2.81
N LEU A 241 -7.23 -6.04 2.52
CA LEU A 241 -6.36 -6.87 1.68
C LEU A 241 -5.43 -7.71 2.57
N PHE A 242 -5.36 -9.02 2.30
CA PHE A 242 -4.52 -9.96 3.05
C PHE A 242 -3.31 -10.43 2.20
N PRO A 243 -2.18 -10.85 2.83
CA PRO A 243 -0.95 -11.15 2.10
C PRO A 243 -1.03 -12.34 1.16
N ASP A 244 -1.81 -13.34 1.56
CA ASP A 244 -1.94 -14.61 0.85
C ASP A 244 -3.17 -14.63 -0.05
N GLU A 245 -3.87 -13.50 -0.20
CA GLU A 245 -5.15 -13.41 -0.87
C GLU A 245 -5.13 -12.36 -1.97
N GLU A 246 -5.54 -12.76 -3.17
CA GLU A 246 -5.61 -11.85 -4.32
C GLU A 246 -6.83 -10.92 -4.26
N GLU A 247 -7.82 -11.24 -3.42
CA GLU A 247 -9.11 -10.55 -3.34
C GLU A 247 -9.25 -9.71 -2.06
N LEU A 248 -9.99 -8.61 -2.19
CA LEU A 248 -10.44 -7.81 -1.05
C LEU A 248 -11.54 -8.56 -0.31
N LYS A 249 -11.44 -8.61 1.03
CA LYS A 249 -12.47 -9.22 1.88
C LYS A 249 -13.17 -8.18 2.72
N GLU A 250 -14.49 -8.20 2.69
CA GLU A 250 -15.31 -7.48 3.66
C GLU A 250 -15.03 -8.06 5.06
N VAL A 251 -14.43 -7.25 5.93
CA VAL A 251 -14.09 -7.63 7.31
C VAL A 251 -15.08 -7.07 8.32
N TYR A 252 -15.77 -5.99 7.95
CA TYR A 252 -16.75 -5.36 8.82
C TYR A 252 -17.73 -4.51 8.02
N LYS A 253 -18.95 -4.38 8.54
CA LYS A 253 -20.00 -3.56 7.91
C LYS A 253 -20.84 -2.89 8.98
N PHE A 254 -21.12 -1.60 8.78
CA PHE A 254 -21.90 -0.79 9.72
C PHE A 254 -22.80 0.19 8.98
N SER A 255 -23.86 0.63 9.65
CA SER A 255 -24.74 1.67 9.15
C SER A 255 -24.18 3.04 9.50
N LEU A 256 -24.21 3.97 8.55
CA LEU A 256 -23.79 5.35 8.77
C LEU A 256 -24.94 6.11 9.45
N GLU A 257 -24.79 6.33 10.75
CA GLU A 257 -25.75 7.04 11.58
C GLU A 257 -25.24 8.45 11.91
N SER A 258 -26.12 9.30 12.44
CA SER A 258 -25.76 10.66 12.86
C SER A 258 -24.61 10.71 13.87
N SER A 259 -24.46 9.70 14.73
CA SER A 259 -23.39 9.59 15.73
C SER A 259 -22.08 9.04 15.16
N THR A 260 -22.08 8.47 13.96
CA THR A 260 -20.91 7.79 13.40
C THR A 260 -19.79 8.76 13.01
N CYS A 261 -20.10 9.99 12.62
CA CYS A 261 -19.08 11.00 12.32
C CYS A 261 -18.58 11.66 13.60
N TRP A 262 -17.37 11.29 14.02
CA TRP A 262 -16.73 11.84 15.21
C TRP A 262 -16.21 13.26 14.97
N ARG A 263 -15.52 13.48 13.84
CA ARG A 263 -14.98 14.80 13.48
C ARG A 263 -14.78 14.92 11.98
N CYS A 264 -15.02 16.10 11.42
CA CYS A 264 -14.81 16.37 10.00
C CYS A 264 -14.29 17.79 9.79
N SER A 265 -13.74 18.06 8.61
CA SER A 265 -13.30 19.41 8.21
C SER A 265 -13.34 19.60 6.71
N ALA A 266 -14.03 20.63 6.27
CA ALA A 266 -14.08 21.09 4.90
C ALA A 266 -12.76 21.74 4.45
N ASP A 267 -12.04 22.40 5.35
CA ASP A 267 -10.76 23.05 5.04
C ASP A 267 -9.65 22.04 4.73
N PHE A 268 -9.77 20.84 5.30
CA PHE A 268 -8.80 19.76 5.19
C PHE A 268 -9.32 18.52 4.44
N ASP A 269 -10.57 18.56 3.95
CA ASP A 269 -11.20 17.46 3.19
C ASP A 269 -11.18 16.11 3.92
N PHE A 270 -11.56 16.07 5.20
CA PHE A 270 -11.62 14.83 5.95
C PHE A 270 -12.91 14.61 6.74
N ALA A 271 -13.20 13.34 6.97
CA ALA A 271 -14.17 12.82 7.91
C ALA A 271 -13.53 11.67 8.70
N ILE A 272 -13.69 11.67 10.02
CA ILE A 272 -13.27 10.59 10.92
C ILE A 272 -14.53 9.92 11.44
N PHE A 273 -14.67 8.64 11.16
CA PHE A 273 -15.76 7.82 11.67
C PHE A 273 -15.35 7.10 12.94
N GLU A 274 -16.22 7.18 13.95
CA GLU A 274 -16.15 6.38 15.16
C GLU A 274 -17.04 5.15 14.97
N VAL A 275 -16.40 4.00 14.80
CA VAL A 275 -17.05 2.74 14.43
C VAL A 275 -16.97 1.79 15.61
N PRO A 276 -18.10 1.41 16.23
CA PRO A 276 -18.12 0.44 17.31
C PRO A 276 -17.57 -0.91 16.84
N THR A 277 -16.65 -1.49 17.59
CA THR A 277 -16.14 -2.85 17.35
C THR A 277 -16.75 -3.82 18.36
N PRO A 278 -17.62 -4.75 17.91
CA PRO A 278 -18.19 -5.74 18.82
C PRO A 278 -17.08 -6.62 19.41
N PRO A 279 -17.16 -7.04 20.69
CA PRO A 279 -16.14 -7.87 21.34
C PRO A 279 -15.86 -9.20 20.62
N ASN A 280 -16.83 -9.66 19.83
CA ASN A 280 -16.80 -10.94 19.12
C ASN A 280 -16.22 -10.84 17.70
N VAL A 281 -15.94 -9.62 17.20
CA VAL A 281 -15.33 -9.41 15.88
C VAL A 281 -13.85 -9.10 16.06
N GLN A 282 -12.98 -10.08 15.82
CA GLN A 282 -11.54 -9.87 15.79
C GLN A 282 -11.14 -9.18 14.48
N LEU A 283 -11.21 -7.86 14.45
CA LEU A 283 -10.60 -7.08 13.38
C LEU A 283 -9.08 -7.05 13.58
N GLU A 284 -8.33 -7.54 12.60
CA GLU A 284 -6.85 -7.48 12.58
C GLU A 284 -6.31 -6.07 12.30
N LEU A 285 -7.20 -5.09 12.13
CA LEU A 285 -6.88 -3.70 11.83
C LEU A 285 -6.10 -3.02 12.95
N VAL A 286 -4.92 -2.49 12.65
CA VAL A 286 -4.04 -1.86 13.63
C VAL A 286 -4.03 -0.35 13.44
N ARG A 287 -4.04 0.38 14.55
CA ARG A 287 -3.77 1.82 14.57
C ARG A 287 -2.49 2.13 13.81
N CYS A 288 -2.57 3.04 12.86
CA CYS A 288 -1.39 3.44 12.09
C CYS A 288 -0.43 4.30 12.93
N LYS A 289 0.88 4.09 12.74
CA LYS A 289 1.89 5.04 13.22
C LYS A 289 2.00 6.16 12.19
N MET A 290 1.58 7.36 12.55
CA MET A 290 1.62 8.54 11.69
C MET A 290 2.90 9.36 11.89
N ALA A 291 3.28 10.12 10.86
CA ALA A 291 4.29 11.17 10.97
C ALA A 291 3.73 12.50 10.43
N TYR A 292 4.08 13.60 11.10
CA TYR A 292 3.50 14.92 10.82
C TYR A 292 4.43 15.84 10.04
N ARG A 293 5.70 15.46 9.87
CA ARG A 293 6.69 16.28 9.15
C ARG A 293 6.76 15.84 7.70
N VAL A 294 6.51 16.78 6.80
CA VAL A 294 6.64 16.67 5.36
C VAL A 294 7.47 17.85 4.87
N PHE A 295 8.38 17.63 3.93
CA PHE A 295 9.24 18.66 3.36
C PHE A 295 9.39 18.48 1.85
N PRO A 296 9.66 19.55 1.08
CA PRO A 296 9.98 19.44 -0.33
C PRO A 296 11.15 18.47 -0.58
N THR A 297 11.15 17.79 -1.72
CA THR A 297 12.05 16.71 -2.13
C THR A 297 11.95 15.43 -1.30
N MET A 298 10.94 15.30 -0.42
CA MET A 298 10.73 14.08 0.35
C MET A 298 10.14 12.98 -0.56
N PRO A 299 10.82 11.82 -0.70
CA PRO A 299 10.28 10.72 -1.48
C PRO A 299 9.20 9.98 -0.68
N VAL A 300 8.06 9.76 -1.32
CA VAL A 300 6.86 9.18 -0.75
C VAL A 300 6.25 8.15 -1.70
N HIS A 301 5.27 7.40 -1.20
CA HIS A 301 4.43 6.53 -2.00
C HIS A 301 2.96 6.88 -1.75
N VAL A 302 2.18 6.87 -2.82
CA VAL A 302 0.74 7.06 -2.80
C VAL A 302 0.08 5.70 -2.90
N PHE A 303 -0.57 5.26 -1.83
CA PHE A 303 -1.29 4.01 -1.73
C PHE A 303 -2.79 4.27 -1.86
N GLY A 304 -3.51 3.55 -2.71
CA GLY A 304 -4.96 3.63 -2.72
C GLY A 304 -5.63 2.46 -3.43
N PHE A 305 -6.94 2.37 -3.23
CA PHE A 305 -7.80 1.46 -3.98
C PHE A 305 -8.41 2.23 -5.16
N PRO A 306 -8.11 1.86 -6.42
CA PRO A 306 -8.67 2.54 -7.58
C PRO A 306 -10.18 2.28 -7.65
N GLY A 307 -10.98 3.32 -7.41
CA GLY A 307 -12.43 3.17 -7.29
C GLY A 307 -13.22 3.11 -8.61
N SER A 308 -12.58 3.39 -9.76
CA SER A 308 -13.26 3.54 -11.06
C SER A 308 -12.45 3.01 -12.25
N LEU A 309 -11.50 2.11 -12.02
CA LEU A 309 -10.61 1.60 -13.07
C LEU A 309 -10.79 0.11 -13.32
N ASP A 310 -12.05 -0.35 -13.39
CA ASP A 310 -12.37 -1.63 -14.02
C ASP A 310 -11.71 -1.67 -15.41
N GLY A 311 -10.62 -2.44 -15.53
CA GLY A 311 -9.90 -2.69 -16.78
C GLY A 311 -8.63 -1.85 -17.07
N LYS A 312 -8.14 -0.98 -16.17
CA LYS A 312 -6.82 -0.31 -16.37
C LYS A 312 -5.67 -0.85 -15.51
N PHE A 313 -6.00 -1.52 -14.41
CA PHE A 313 -5.01 -2.19 -13.56
C PHE A 313 -5.50 -3.61 -13.27
N ASP A 314 -4.61 -4.59 -13.36
CA ASP A 314 -4.91 -6.01 -13.05
C ASP A 314 -4.95 -6.29 -11.53
N HIS A 315 -4.91 -5.24 -10.69
CA HIS A 315 -4.78 -5.34 -9.23
C HIS A 315 -5.79 -4.44 -8.50
N HIS A 316 -6.27 -4.93 -7.36
CA HIS A 316 -7.28 -4.25 -6.52
C HIS A 316 -6.78 -2.98 -5.82
N TYR A 317 -5.49 -2.67 -5.89
CA TYR A 317 -4.87 -1.50 -5.28
C TYR A 317 -3.68 -1.04 -6.13
N ALA A 318 -3.19 0.19 -5.91
CA ALA A 318 -1.94 0.63 -6.48
C ALA A 318 -1.06 1.37 -5.46
N ILE A 319 0.25 1.23 -5.63
CA ILE A 319 1.29 1.91 -4.86
C ILE A 319 2.17 2.64 -5.86
N ILE A 320 2.14 3.97 -5.82
CA ILE A 320 2.81 4.77 -6.83
C ILE A 320 3.84 5.66 -6.16
N PRO A 321 5.14 5.54 -6.51
CA PRO A 321 6.16 6.42 -5.98
C PRO A 321 5.92 7.86 -6.44
N ALA A 322 6.16 8.80 -5.54
CA ALA A 322 6.04 10.22 -5.80
C ALA A 322 7.09 11.00 -4.98
N GLU A 323 7.24 12.27 -5.27
CA GLU A 323 8.06 13.18 -4.47
C GLU A 323 7.23 14.39 -4.09
N VAL A 324 7.39 14.86 -2.85
CA VAL A 324 6.80 16.11 -2.40
C VAL A 324 7.53 17.26 -3.08
N THR A 325 6.87 18.02 -3.94
CA THR A 325 7.45 19.17 -4.65
C THR A 325 7.26 20.47 -3.89
N GLY A 326 6.30 20.54 -2.98
CA GLY A 326 6.00 21.73 -2.20
C GLY A 326 5.15 21.43 -0.98
N THR A 327 5.26 22.28 0.03
CA THR A 327 4.38 22.26 1.21
C THR A 327 3.90 23.66 1.52
N ASN A 328 2.63 23.78 1.89
CA ASN A 328 2.05 25.03 2.36
C ASN A 328 1.10 24.75 3.52
N ARG A 329 1.52 25.10 4.74
CA ARG A 329 0.79 24.76 5.98
C ARG A 329 0.47 23.26 6.02
N ASN A 330 -0.81 22.91 5.94
CA ASN A 330 -1.29 21.54 5.98
C ASN A 330 -1.50 20.91 4.61
N GLN A 331 -1.13 21.60 3.52
CA GLN A 331 -1.21 21.09 2.16
C GLN A 331 0.18 20.69 1.66
N MET A 332 0.21 19.69 0.78
CA MET A 332 1.38 19.27 0.05
C MET A 332 1.09 19.14 -1.44
N THR A 333 2.11 19.36 -2.25
CA THR A 333 2.09 19.12 -3.69
C THR A 333 3.05 17.97 -4.01
N LEU A 334 2.66 17.10 -4.92
CA LEU A 334 3.40 15.91 -5.33
C LEU A 334 3.72 15.97 -6.84
N SER A 335 4.91 15.51 -7.25
CA SER A 335 5.31 15.40 -8.67
C SER A 335 4.59 14.25 -9.39
N THR A 336 4.12 14.48 -10.63
CA THR A 336 3.34 13.50 -11.42
C THR A 336 4.17 12.50 -12.24
N LEU A 337 4.15 11.24 -11.79
CA LEU A 337 3.57 10.08 -12.51
C LEU A 337 2.53 9.39 -11.59
N SER A 338 2.06 10.15 -10.60
CA SER A 338 1.43 9.71 -9.38
C SER A 338 -0.08 9.63 -9.56
N ALA A 339 -0.50 8.47 -10.04
CA ALA A 339 -1.81 7.89 -9.77
C ALA A 339 -3.06 8.49 -10.45
N PRO A 340 -3.10 8.66 -11.79
CA PRO A 340 -4.36 8.89 -12.48
C PRO A 340 -5.33 7.73 -12.21
N GLY A 341 -6.35 7.99 -11.38
CA GLY A 341 -7.43 7.05 -11.04
C GLY A 341 -7.23 6.21 -9.78
N LEU A 342 -6.23 6.51 -8.93
CA LEU A 342 -6.38 6.16 -7.51
C LEU A 342 -7.50 7.02 -6.93
N SER A 343 -8.40 6.40 -6.15
CA SER A 343 -9.53 7.09 -5.51
C SER A 343 -9.05 8.37 -4.82
N GLY A 344 -9.91 9.40 -4.78
CA GLY A 344 -9.65 10.73 -4.22
C GLY A 344 -9.22 10.75 -2.74
N SER A 345 -9.03 9.57 -2.14
CA SER A 345 -8.65 9.31 -0.76
C SER A 345 -7.36 8.53 -0.56
N ALA A 346 -6.54 8.39 -1.60
CA ALA A 346 -5.28 7.65 -1.49
C ALA A 346 -4.40 8.20 -0.35
N ILE A 347 -3.74 7.31 0.38
CA ILE A 347 -2.87 7.64 1.52
C ILE A 347 -1.45 7.90 1.03
N VAL A 348 -0.87 9.01 1.47
CA VAL A 348 0.54 9.35 1.21
C VAL A 348 1.38 8.84 2.37
N CYS A 349 2.37 8.01 2.08
CA CYS A 349 3.23 7.39 3.06
C CYS A 349 4.71 7.52 2.71
N THR A 350 5.59 7.44 3.72
CA THR A 350 7.04 7.37 3.49
C THR A 350 7.44 6.05 2.82
N LYS A 351 8.68 5.92 2.35
CA LYS A 351 9.24 4.62 1.89
C LYS A 351 9.16 3.49 2.94
N ARG A 352 8.94 3.82 4.21
CA ARG A 352 8.76 2.86 5.32
C ARG A 352 7.30 2.61 5.67
N GLY A 353 6.35 3.03 4.83
CA GLY A 353 4.91 2.79 5.02
C GLY A 353 4.34 3.50 6.25
N ILE A 354 4.94 4.64 6.60
CA ILE A 354 4.43 5.52 7.65
C ILE A 354 3.56 6.58 6.97
N PRO A 355 2.24 6.64 7.22
CA PRO A 355 1.38 7.70 6.69
C PRO A 355 1.87 9.08 7.11
N VAL A 356 1.89 9.99 6.14
CA VAL A 356 2.26 11.41 6.32
C VAL A 356 1.18 12.36 5.84
N GLY A 357 0.22 11.85 5.06
CA GLY A 357 -0.88 12.60 4.50
C GLY A 357 -1.85 11.72 3.75
N TYR A 358 -2.77 12.38 3.08
CA TYR A 358 -3.74 11.77 2.20
C TYR A 358 -3.98 12.71 1.03
N MET A 359 -4.33 12.13 -0.11
CA MET A 359 -4.81 12.86 -1.27
C MET A 359 -6.16 13.46 -0.91
N GLY A 360 -6.36 14.70 -1.32
CA GLY A 360 -7.59 15.43 -1.07
C GLY A 360 -7.62 16.66 -1.95
N GLY A 361 -8.80 17.19 -2.19
CA GLY A 361 -8.97 18.32 -3.08
C GLY A 361 -8.87 17.93 -4.57
N GLY A 362 -10.02 17.63 -5.18
CA GLY A 362 -10.30 18.00 -6.57
C GLY A 362 -9.39 17.44 -7.64
N PHE A 363 -9.22 16.12 -7.68
CA PHE A 363 -9.11 15.46 -8.98
C PHE A 363 -10.51 15.42 -9.59
N ASP A 364 -10.85 16.38 -10.44
CA ASP A 364 -12.03 16.26 -11.32
C ASP A 364 -11.75 15.34 -12.51
N GLY A 365 -10.55 14.77 -12.61
CA GLY A 365 -10.12 14.00 -13.78
C GLY A 365 -10.23 14.81 -15.08
N SER A 366 -10.43 16.13 -15.00
CA SER A 366 -10.54 16.99 -16.16
C SER A 366 -9.15 17.44 -16.55
N SER A 367 -8.97 17.55 -17.86
CA SER A 367 -7.72 17.80 -18.56
C SER A 367 -7.10 19.19 -18.33
N GLU A 368 -7.62 19.99 -17.38
CA GLU A 368 -7.28 21.41 -17.24
C GLU A 368 -6.48 21.77 -15.97
N ASN A 369 -6.27 20.84 -15.04
CA ASN A 369 -5.21 21.05 -14.04
C ASN A 369 -3.87 20.74 -14.71
N GLU A 370 -2.94 21.70 -14.63
CA GLU A 370 -1.59 21.62 -15.21
C GLU A 370 -1.04 20.20 -15.00
N GLN A 371 -0.75 19.53 -16.11
CA GLN A 371 -0.57 18.08 -16.27
C GLN A 371 0.54 17.44 -15.38
N TYR A 372 1.09 18.18 -14.41
CA TYR A 372 2.32 17.84 -13.72
C TYR A 372 2.33 17.86 -12.17
N GLN A 373 1.22 18.19 -11.50
CA GLN A 373 1.17 18.28 -10.03
C GLN A 373 -0.12 17.75 -9.39
N SER A 374 0.03 16.94 -8.34
CA SER A 374 -1.07 16.42 -7.53
C SER A 374 -1.10 17.09 -6.16
N TYR A 375 -2.27 17.32 -5.57
CA TYR A 375 -2.42 17.95 -4.26
C TYR A 375 -2.92 16.98 -3.19
N GLY A 376 -2.49 17.20 -1.96
CA GLY A 376 -2.92 16.43 -0.79
C GLY A 376 -2.80 17.23 0.49
N PHE A 377 -3.30 16.64 1.57
CA PHE A 377 -3.23 17.19 2.92
C PHE A 377 -2.27 16.39 3.78
N THR A 378 -1.47 17.09 4.57
CA THR A 378 -0.60 16.50 5.58
C THR A 378 -1.41 16.11 6.80
N LEU A 379 -0.97 15.08 7.53
CA LEU A 379 -1.59 14.70 8.79
C LEU A 379 -1.36 15.72 9.91
N GLN A 380 -0.55 16.76 9.70
CA GLN A 380 -0.36 17.83 10.68
C GLN A 380 -1.67 18.60 10.96
N GLY A 381 -2.58 18.66 10.00
CA GLY A 381 -3.90 19.27 10.18
C GLY A 381 -4.91 18.43 10.96
N MET A 382 -4.52 17.22 11.36
CA MET A 382 -5.42 16.30 12.07
C MET A 382 -5.55 16.64 13.56
N PRO A 383 -6.69 16.28 14.17
CA PRO A 383 -6.86 16.16 15.62
C PRO A 383 -5.67 15.48 16.30
N GLN A 384 -5.08 16.12 17.31
CA GLN A 384 -4.04 15.51 18.15
C GLN A 384 -4.64 14.80 19.39
N ASP A 385 -5.87 15.16 19.73
CA ASP A 385 -6.71 14.65 20.81
C ASP A 385 -7.47 13.39 20.41
N LEU A 386 -6.79 12.43 19.78
CA LEU A 386 -7.40 11.13 19.46
C LEU A 386 -7.70 10.35 20.77
N PRO A 387 -8.80 9.58 20.84
CA PRO A 387 -9.27 9.00 22.10
C PRO A 387 -8.26 8.14 22.87
N SER A 388 -7.38 7.41 22.19
CA SER A 388 -6.33 6.62 22.87
C SER A 388 -5.18 7.46 23.42
N ALA A 389 -5.07 8.73 23.04
CA ALA A 389 -4.06 9.67 23.54
C ALA A 389 -4.55 10.48 24.74
N LEU A 390 -5.85 10.42 25.05
CA LEU A 390 -6.41 11.04 26.24
C LEU A 390 -6.07 10.17 27.47
N PRO A 391 -5.72 10.78 28.62
CA PRO A 391 -5.64 10.04 29.87
C PRO A 391 -7.00 9.39 30.16
N LEU A 392 -6.99 8.15 30.69
CA LEU A 392 -8.19 7.53 31.21
C LEU A 392 -8.84 8.51 32.18
N GLN A 393 -10.05 8.98 31.88
CA GLN A 393 -10.84 9.70 32.86
C GLN A 393 -11.22 8.66 33.91
N ASP A 394 -10.61 8.76 35.09
CA ASP A 394 -11.10 8.06 36.27
C ASP A 394 -12.51 8.61 36.53
N ASP A 395 -13.52 7.77 36.33
CA ASP A 395 -14.90 8.04 36.73
C ASP A 395 -14.98 8.09 38.27
N GLU A 396 -14.55 9.19 38.88
CA GLU A 396 -14.91 9.56 40.25
C GLU A 396 -15.60 10.93 40.26
N GLU A 397 -16.91 10.94 40.06
CA GLU A 397 -17.78 11.83 40.84
C GLU A 397 -19.22 11.31 40.87
N THR A 398 -19.54 10.56 41.91
CA THR A 398 -20.86 10.65 42.53
C THR A 398 -20.70 10.52 44.04
N LYS A 399 -20.41 11.67 44.67
CA LYS A 399 -20.73 11.91 46.07
C LYS A 399 -22.24 12.14 46.18
N GLU A 400 -22.88 11.40 47.07
CA GLU A 400 -23.95 11.78 48.01
C GLU A 400 -24.62 10.47 48.49
N GLU A 401 -24.79 10.14 49.77
CA GLU A 401 -25.00 10.95 50.96
C GLU A 401 -24.58 10.16 52.21
N ALA A 402 -23.94 10.84 53.15
CA ALA A 402 -24.01 10.53 54.57
C ALA A 402 -24.56 11.75 55.29
N SER A 403 -25.84 11.73 55.65
CA SER A 403 -26.44 12.43 56.79
C SER A 403 -27.77 11.78 57.16
#